data_AF-A0A358EDA1-F1
#
_entry.id   AF-A0A358EDA1-F1
#
_cell.length_a   1.000
_cell.length_b   1.000
_cell.length_c   1.000
_cell.angle_alpha   90.00
_cell.angle_beta   90.00
_cell.angle_gamma   90.00
#
_symmetry.space_group_name_H-M   'P 1'
#
loop_
_entity.id
_entity.type
_entity.pdbx_description
1 polymer ?
#
loop_
_entity_poly.entity_id
_entity_poly.type
_entity_poly.pdbx_seq_one_letter_code
_entity_poly.pdbx_strand_id
1 'polypeptide(L)'
;MLVIASAVLALAMGPDGARAQDGQAEGAIFLLLPVGAQAVSLGRAMTWVEGAESSFWNPAGLVGVTESQVALFRGDHPAAGTATATSVLWAEEGTGTL
;
A
#
# COMPACT_ATOMS: atom_id res chain seq x y z
N MET A 1 -1.08 -17.67 -19.77
CA MET A 1 -0.65 -18.47 -18.59
C MET A 1 -0.49 -17.62 -17.32
N LEU A 2 -0.01 -16.36 -17.40
CA LEU A 2 0.13 -15.48 -16.22
C LEU A 2 -1.23 -15.01 -15.63
N VAL A 3 -2.21 -14.69 -16.49
CA VAL A 3 -3.54 -14.19 -16.11
C VAL A 3 -4.37 -15.22 -15.34
N ILE A 4 -4.14 -16.51 -15.60
CA ILE A 4 -4.85 -17.60 -14.93
C ILE A 4 -4.34 -17.76 -13.48
N ALA A 5 -3.04 -17.51 -13.25
CA ALA A 5 -2.44 -17.64 -11.93
C ALA A 5 -2.88 -16.52 -10.96
N SER A 6 -3.07 -15.29 -11.44
CA SER A 6 -3.54 -14.16 -10.62
C SER A 6 -5.02 -14.28 -10.26
N ALA A 7 -5.87 -14.73 -11.19
CA ALA A 7 -7.28 -14.99 -10.92
C ALA A 7 -7.47 -16.09 -9.85
N VAL A 8 -6.64 -17.14 -9.87
CA VAL A 8 -6.70 -18.22 -8.87
C VAL A 8 -6.31 -17.73 -7.46
N LEU A 9 -5.35 -16.80 -7.35
CA LEU A 9 -4.97 -16.23 -6.05
C LEU A 9 -6.05 -15.28 -5.49
N ALA A 10 -6.71 -14.50 -6.36
CA ALA A 10 -7.82 -13.63 -5.96
C ALA A 10 -9.08 -14.41 -5.55
N LEU A 11 -9.36 -15.56 -6.17
CA LEU A 11 -10.46 -16.44 -5.78
C LEU A 11 -10.17 -17.27 -4.50
N ALA A 12 -8.90 -17.49 -4.14
CA ALA A 12 -8.52 -18.21 -2.92
C ALA A 12 -8.66 -17.34 -1.65
N MET A 13 -8.67 -16.02 -1.78
CA MET A 13 -8.96 -15.08 -0.70
C MET A 13 -10.47 -14.79 -0.69
N GLY A 14 -11.26 -15.74 -0.18
CA GLY A 14 -12.66 -15.45 0.16
C GLY A 14 -12.73 -14.23 1.09
N PRO A 15 -13.78 -13.40 1.03
CA PRO A 15 -13.87 -12.23 1.88
C PRO A 15 -13.93 -12.67 3.35
N ASP A 16 -12.81 -12.53 4.05
CA ASP A 16 -12.83 -12.53 5.51
C ASP A 16 -13.71 -11.35 5.92
N GLY A 17 -14.83 -11.64 6.59
CA GLY A 17 -15.76 -10.60 7.03
C GLY A 17 -14.98 -9.55 7.82
N ALA A 18 -15.02 -8.29 7.35
CA ALA A 18 -14.30 -7.18 7.95
C ALA A 18 -14.64 -7.12 9.45
N ARG A 19 -13.71 -7.60 10.30
CA ARG A 19 -13.87 -7.50 11.74
C ARG A 19 -13.48 -6.09 12.15
N ALA A 20 -14.38 -5.40 12.84
CA ALA A 20 -14.05 -4.14 13.48
C ALA A 20 -12.86 -4.35 14.42
N GLN A 21 -11.90 -3.42 14.37
CA GLN A 21 -10.75 -3.45 15.27
C GLN A 21 -11.27 -3.16 16.70
N ASP A 22 -11.23 -4.14 17.59
CA ASP A 22 -11.53 -3.91 19.01
C ASP A 22 -10.49 -2.91 19.56
N GLY A 23 -10.99 -1.83 20.16
CA GLY A 23 -10.30 -0.54 20.32
C GLY A 23 -9.13 -0.45 21.30
N GLN A 24 -8.34 -1.52 21.47
CA GLN A 24 -7.17 -1.53 22.37
C GLN A 24 -5.83 -1.81 21.67
N ALA A 25 -5.82 -2.12 20.38
CA ALA A 25 -4.61 -2.13 19.57
C ALA A 25 -4.91 -1.48 18.22
N GLU A 26 -4.22 -0.38 17.89
CA GLU A 26 -4.24 0.13 16.52
C GLU A 26 -3.61 -0.93 15.60
N GLY A 27 -4.47 -1.73 14.94
CA GLY A 27 -4.03 -2.79 14.03
C GLY A 27 -3.36 -2.28 12.76
N ALA A 28 -3.32 -0.95 12.57
CA ALA A 28 -2.78 -0.28 11.41
C ALA A 28 -1.65 0.68 11.82
N ILE A 29 -0.62 0.16 12.48
CA ILE A 29 0.55 0.93 12.95
C ILE A 29 1.25 1.75 11.84
N PHE A 30 1.06 1.36 10.56
CA PHE A 30 1.52 2.11 9.39
C PHE A 30 0.78 3.45 9.18
N LEU A 31 -0.39 3.66 9.78
CA LEU A 31 -1.06 4.96 9.80
C LEU A 31 -0.36 5.95 10.76
N LEU A 32 0.36 5.42 11.76
CA LEU A 32 1.15 6.21 12.70
C LEU A 32 2.61 6.38 12.24
N LEU A 33 3.17 5.40 11.53
CA LEU A 33 4.58 5.34 11.16
C LEU A 33 4.79 5.39 9.64
N PRO A 34 5.65 6.31 9.14
CA PRO A 34 5.90 6.45 7.73
C PRO A 34 6.42 5.17 7.04
N VAL A 35 5.62 4.57 6.15
CA VAL A 35 6.04 3.60 5.14
C VAL A 35 6.67 4.30 3.93
N GLY A 36 7.94 4.00 3.68
CA GLY A 36 8.68 4.47 2.50
C GLY A 36 9.64 5.62 2.77
N ALA A 37 10.68 5.74 1.95
CA ALA A 37 11.77 6.69 2.20
C ALA A 37 11.33 8.14 1.97
N GLN A 38 10.45 8.36 0.98
CA GLN A 38 9.90 9.69 0.69
C GLN A 38 8.92 10.09 1.80
N ALA A 39 8.06 9.18 2.24
CA ALA A 39 7.16 9.41 3.36
C ALA A 39 7.92 9.74 4.68
N VAL A 40 9.00 9.00 4.98
CA VAL A 40 9.87 9.30 6.13
C VAL A 40 10.47 10.70 6.03
N SER A 41 10.97 11.08 4.85
CA SER A 41 11.61 12.38 4.63
C SER A 41 10.63 13.55 4.74
N LEU A 42 9.37 13.35 4.35
CA LEU A 42 8.31 14.36 4.41
C LEU A 42 7.62 14.44 5.77
N GLY A 43 7.83 13.46 6.65
CA GLY A 43 7.19 13.38 7.96
C GLY A 43 5.66 13.45 7.81
N ARG A 44 5.01 14.46 8.41
CA ARG A 44 3.55 14.61 8.42
C ARG A 44 2.93 15.12 7.10
N ALA A 45 3.76 15.43 6.10
CA ALA A 45 3.30 15.93 4.80
C ALA A 45 3.16 14.83 3.73
N MET A 46 3.28 13.55 4.10
CA MET A 46 3.34 12.43 3.16
C MET A 46 2.06 12.20 2.31
N THR A 47 0.94 12.85 2.62
CA THR A 47 -0.31 12.73 1.82
C THR A 47 -0.15 13.23 0.37
N TRP A 48 0.91 13.99 0.09
CA TRP A 48 1.29 14.50 -1.23
C TRP A 48 2.23 13.56 -2.00
N VAL A 49 2.65 12.45 -1.40
CA VAL A 49 3.50 11.46 -2.09
C VAL A 49 2.74 10.89 -3.27
N GLU A 50 3.41 10.83 -4.42
CA GLU A 50 2.94 10.19 -5.63
C GLU A 50 3.66 8.84 -5.82
N GLY A 51 3.11 7.97 -6.67
CA GLY A 51 3.71 6.66 -6.96
C GLY A 51 3.42 5.61 -5.89
N ALA A 52 4.16 4.50 -5.89
CA ALA A 52 3.79 3.32 -5.07
C ALA A 52 3.68 3.56 -3.56
N GLU A 53 4.47 4.48 -3.00
CA GLU A 53 4.36 4.85 -1.57
C GLU A 53 3.00 5.50 -1.25
N SER A 54 2.35 6.16 -2.23
CA SER A 54 1.06 6.83 -2.02
C SER A 54 -0.06 5.84 -1.66
N SER A 55 0.06 4.57 -2.03
CA SER A 55 -0.92 3.52 -1.70
C SER A 55 -1.17 3.38 -0.18
N PHE A 56 -0.21 3.76 0.66
CA PHE A 56 -0.34 3.71 2.11
C PHE A 56 -0.93 4.99 2.72
N TRP A 57 -0.94 6.12 1.99
CA TRP A 57 -1.28 7.45 2.52
C TRP A 57 -2.46 8.10 1.83
N ASN A 58 -2.41 8.15 0.50
CA ASN A 58 -3.38 8.80 -0.36
C ASN A 58 -3.35 8.10 -1.74
N PRO A 59 -4.28 7.16 -1.98
CA PRO A 59 -4.34 6.43 -3.25
C PRO A 59 -4.53 7.34 -4.48
N ALA A 60 -4.99 8.58 -4.32
CA ALA A 60 -5.06 9.53 -5.44
C ALA A 60 -3.67 9.83 -6.07
N GLY A 61 -2.59 9.68 -5.30
CA GLY A 61 -1.22 9.79 -5.80
C GLY A 61 -0.79 8.68 -6.76
N LEU A 62 -1.61 7.63 -6.94
CA LEU A 62 -1.35 6.56 -7.91
C LEU A 62 -1.73 6.94 -9.34
N VAL A 63 -2.43 8.07 -9.55
CA VAL A 63 -2.91 8.48 -10.88
C VAL A 63 -1.78 8.65 -11.90
N GLY A 64 -0.57 9.00 -11.44
CA GLY A 64 0.62 9.14 -12.28
C GLY A 64 1.38 7.83 -12.54
N VAL A 65 0.96 6.70 -11.96
CA VAL A 65 1.62 5.40 -12.16
C VAL A 65 1.16 4.81 -13.49
N THR A 66 2.03 4.86 -14.49
CA THR A 66 1.75 4.36 -15.85
C THR A 66 2.32 2.97 -16.11
N GLU A 67 3.17 2.45 -15.23
CA GLU A 67 3.82 1.16 -15.38
C GLU A 67 3.51 0.23 -14.20
N SER A 68 3.39 -1.07 -14.48
CA SER A 68 3.23 -2.07 -13.42
C SER A 68 4.52 -2.18 -12.62
N GLN A 69 4.44 -2.12 -11.29
CA GLN A 69 5.61 -2.10 -10.42
C GLN A 69 5.38 -2.88 -9.12
N VAL A 70 6.46 -3.46 -8.60
CA VAL A 70 6.52 -4.05 -7.26
C VAL A 70 7.50 -3.25 -6.43
N ALA A 71 7.06 -2.75 -5.28
CA ALA A 71 7.88 -1.98 -4.37
C ALA A 71 7.97 -2.69 -3.01
N LEU A 72 9.19 -2.78 -2.47
CA LEU A 72 9.45 -3.30 -1.13
C LEU A 72 10.02 -2.17 -0.28
N PHE A 73 9.38 -1.92 0.85
CA PHE A 73 9.76 -0.90 1.81
C PHE A 73 10.23 -1.59 3.08
N ARG A 74 11.37 -1.15 3.60
CA ARG A 74 11.90 -1.62 4.89
C ARG A 74 12.31 -0.41 5.70
N GLY A 75 11.91 -0.40 6.98
CA GLY A 75 12.26 0.65 7.91
C GLY A 75 12.39 0.13 9.32
N ASP A 76 13.36 0.65 10.05
CA ASP A 76 13.55 0.40 11.47
C ASP A 76 12.94 1.56 12.27
N HIS A 77 11.92 1.25 13.07
CA HIS A 77 11.17 2.24 13.83
C HIS A 77 11.47 2.09 15.33
N PRO A 78 11.87 3.16 16.03
CA PRO A 78 12.22 3.08 17.45
C PRO A 78 11.12 2.49 18.36
N ALA A 79 9.85 2.75 18.04
CA ALA A 79 8.70 2.31 18.84
C ALA A 79 8.02 1.02 18.33
N ALA A 80 8.31 0.59 17.10
CA ALA A 80 7.62 -0.54 16.46
C ALA A 80 8.57 -1.62 15.92
N GLY A 81 9.88 -1.44 16.05
CA GLY A 81 10.88 -2.34 15.50
C GLY A 81 10.98 -2.28 13.97
N THR A 82 11.56 -3.33 13.39
CA THR A 82 11.70 -3.46 11.94
C THR A 82 10.35 -3.77 11.30
N ALA A 83 9.94 -2.95 10.34
CA ALA A 83 8.76 -3.19 9.51
C ALA A 83 9.18 -3.43 8.06
N THR A 84 8.45 -4.33 7.38
CA THR A 84 8.57 -4.54 5.93
C THR A 84 7.17 -4.43 5.34
N ALA A 85 7.04 -3.61 4.29
CA ALA A 85 5.80 -3.43 3.55
C ALA A 85 6.06 -3.69 2.07
N THR A 86 5.04 -4.18 1.37
CA THR A 86 5.11 -4.48 -0.06
C THR A 86 3.92 -3.85 -0.76
N SER A 87 4.17 -3.21 -1.90
CA SER A 87 3.12 -2.71 -2.80
C SER A 87 3.28 -3.37 -4.16
N VAL A 88 2.19 -3.85 -4.72
CA VAL A 88 2.12 -4.41 -6.08
C VAL A 88 1.09 -3.57 -6.83
N LEU A 89 1.55 -2.87 -7.85
CA LEU A 89 0.73 -2.06 -8.72
C LEU A 89 0.72 -2.66 -10.11
N TRP A 90 -0.48 -2.79 -10.66
CA TRP A 90 -0.69 -3.20 -12.03
C TRP A 90 -1.31 -2.03 -12.76
N ALA A 91 -0.55 -1.43 -13.67
CA ALA A 91 -1.05 -0.35 -14.50
C ALA A 91 -1.76 -0.93 -15.72
N GLU A 92 -3.03 -0.58 -15.90
CA GLU A 92 -3.80 -0.82 -17.12
C GLU A 92 -4.15 0.51 -17.77
N GLU A 93 -3.83 0.64 -19.06
CA GLU A 93 -4.30 1.75 -19.87
C GLU A 93 -5.81 1.59 -20.10
N GLY A 94 -6.61 2.56 -19.63
CA GLY A 94 -8.04 2.67 -19.96
C GLY A 94 -9.04 2.45 -18.82
N THR A 95 -8.60 2.17 -17.59
CA THR A 95 -9.50 1.98 -16.42
C THR A 95 -9.76 3.28 -15.64
N GLY A 96 -9.91 4.40 -16.37
CA GLY A 96 -10.26 5.70 -15.80
C GLY A 96 -11.57 6.22 -16.38
N THR A 97 -12.52 6.64 -15.52
CA THR A 97 -13.72 7.36 -15.97
C THR A 97 -13.37 8.82 -16.23
N LEU A 98 -13.66 9.29 -17.44
CA LEU A 98 -13.67 10.72 -17.81
C LEU A 98 -14.76 11.48 -17.05
#